data_AF-R7JP06-F1
#
_entry.id   AF-R7JP06-F1
#
_cell.length_a   1.000
_cell.length_b   1.000
_cell.length_c   1.000
_cell.angle_alpha   90.00
_cell.angle_beta   90.00
_cell.angle_gamma   90.00
#
_symmetry.space_group_name_H-M   'P 1'
#
loop_
_entity.id
_entity.type
_entity.pdbx_description
1 polymer ?
#
loop_
_entity_poly.entity_id
_entity_poly.type
_entity_poly.pdbx_seq_one_letter_code
_entity_poly.pdbx_strand_id
1 'polypeptide(L)' 'MDNGFQGKAGQTVPEMTPEIVEGISNRYIELYEHITGETFVKEDTDNLAQRIEKNVTEYLNKR' A
#
# COMPACT_ATOMS: atom_id res chain seq x y z
N MET A 1 -2.00 -10.93 14.27
CA MET A 1 -1.73 -9.51 14.59
C MET A 1 -1.88 -9.38 16.07
N ASP A 2 -0.79 -9.07 16.75
CA ASP A 2 -0.75 -8.97 18.20
C ASP A 2 -1.82 -7.98 18.73
N ASN A 3 -2.49 -8.40 19.80
CA ASN A 3 -2.83 -7.54 20.93
C ASN A 3 -3.78 -6.33 20.70
N GLY A 4 -4.97 -6.57 20.15
CA GLY A 4 -6.15 -5.74 20.47
C GLY A 4 -6.17 -4.31 19.92
N PHE A 5 -5.25 -3.92 19.04
CA PHE A 5 -5.30 -2.65 18.32
C PHE A 5 -6.47 -2.65 17.33
N GLN A 6 -7.48 -1.83 17.60
CA GLN A 6 -8.70 -1.66 16.80
C GLN A 6 -8.85 -0.22 16.30
N GLY A 7 -7.80 0.60 16.43
CA GLY A 7 -7.84 2.02 16.08
C GLY A 7 -8.67 2.89 17.03
N LYS A 8 -8.91 2.44 18.27
CA LYS A 8 -9.64 3.23 19.28
C LYS A 8 -8.72 4.25 19.94
N ALA A 9 -9.30 5.34 20.44
CA ALA A 9 -8.57 6.35 21.19
C ALA A 9 -7.84 5.74 22.40
N GLY A 10 -6.58 6.14 22.61
CA GLY A 10 -5.74 5.64 23.71
C GLY A 10 -5.03 4.32 23.45
N GLN A 11 -5.24 3.68 22.28
CA GLN A 11 -4.48 2.49 21.90
C GLN A 11 -3.15 2.85 21.26
N THR A 12 -2.12 2.04 21.54
CA THR A 12 -0.79 2.19 20.93
C THR A 12 -0.74 1.43 19.61
N VAL A 13 -0.27 2.09 18.56
CA VAL A 13 0.00 1.47 17.26
C VAL A 13 1.10 0.43 17.44
N PRO A 14 0.92 -0.82 16.96
CA PRO A 14 1.97 -1.82 17.03
C PRO A 14 3.17 -1.42 16.17
N GLU A 15 4.34 -1.96 16.49
CA GLU A 15 5.54 -1.78 15.67
C GLU A 15 5.35 -2.42 14.29
N MET A 16 5.57 -1.64 13.24
CA MET A 16 5.45 -2.06 11.85
C MET A 16 6.84 -2.29 11.27
N THR A 17 7.49 -3.38 11.70
CA THR A 17 8.80 -3.75 11.14
C THR A 17 8.67 -4.08 9.64
N PRO A 18 9.76 -3.96 8.85
CA PRO A 18 9.72 -4.29 7.42
C PRO A 18 9.16 -5.69 7.13
N GLU A 19 9.48 -6.68 7.96
CA GLU A 19 9.03 -8.07 7.81
C GLU A 19 7.51 -8.21 8.07
N ILE A 20 6.99 -7.49 9.08
CA ILE A 20 5.55 -7.46 9.36
C ILE A 20 4.80 -6.81 8.21
N VAL A 21 5.31 -5.68 7.71
CA VAL A 21 4.74 -4.96 6.56
C VAL A 21 4.72 -5.86 5.32
N GLU A 22 5.82 -6.55 5.04
CA GLU A 22 5.92 -7.47 3.91
C GLU A 22 4.93 -8.64 4.03
N GLY A 23 4.85 -9.27 5.21
CA GLY A 23 3.92 -10.37 5.45
C GLY A 23 2.46 -9.95 5.28
N ILE A 24 2.07 -8.78 5.80
CA ILE A 24 0.72 -8.23 5.61
C ILE A 24 0.48 -7.95 4.13
N SER A 25 1.43 -7.28 3.46
CA SER A 25 1.31 -6.93 2.03
C SER A 25 1.13 -8.17 1.16
N ASN A 26 1.94 -9.21 1.37
CA ASN A 26 1.85 -10.45 0.62
C ASN A 26 0.51 -11.16 0.84
N ARG A 27 -0.04 -11.12 2.07
CA ARG A 27 -1.37 -11.67 2.34
C ARG A 27 -2.48 -10.92 1.61
N TYR A 28 -2.42 -9.60 1.54
CA TYR A 28 -3.43 -8.81 0.80
C TYR A 28 -3.31 -9.02 -0.71
N ILE A 29 -2.08 -9.19 -1.22
CA ILE A 29 -1.84 -9.56 -2.63
C ILE A 29 -2.48 -10.92 -2.93
N GLU A 30 -2.17 -11.94 -2.13
CA GLU A 30 -2.77 -13.27 -2.29
C GLU A 30 -4.31 -13.22 -2.30
N LEU A 31 -4.90 -12.44 -1.38
CA LEU A 31 -6.36 -12.27 -1.33
C LEU A 31 -6.90 -11.55 -2.57
N TYR A 32 -6.23 -10.50 -3.06
CA TYR A 32 -6.60 -9.82 -4.31
C TYR A 32 -6.60 -10.81 -5.48
N GLU A 33 -5.52 -11.56 -5.65
CA GLU A 33 -5.36 -12.51 -6.76
C GLU A 33 -6.40 -13.64 -6.68
N HIS A 34 -6.71 -14.12 -5.47
CA HIS A 34 -7.72 -15.14 -5.26
C HIS A 34 -9.15 -14.66 -5.57
N ILE A 35 -9.47 -13.41 -5.19
CA ILE A 35 -10.82 -12.84 -5.37
C ILE A 35 -11.05 -12.43 -6.83
N THR A 36 -10.04 -11.85 -7.47
CA THR A 36 -10.17 -11.27 -8.82
C THR A 36 -9.78 -12.23 -9.93
N GLY A 37 -8.89 -13.19 -9.66
CA GLY A 37 -8.23 -14.02 -10.67
C GLY A 37 -7.13 -13.30 -11.46
N GLU A 38 -6.83 -12.05 -11.13
CA GLU A 38 -5.79 -11.25 -11.77
C GLU A 38 -4.49 -11.28 -10.95
N THR A 39 -3.33 -11.33 -11.60
CA THR A 39 -2.03 -11.21 -10.93
C THR A 39 -1.80 -9.78 -10.47
N PHE A 40 -1.41 -9.62 -9.21
CA PHE A 40 -1.07 -8.30 -8.69
C PHE A 40 0.32 -7.88 -9.17
N VAL A 41 0.40 -6.75 -9.87
CA VAL A 41 1.67 -6.18 -10.32
C VAL A 41 2.12 -5.11 -9.33
N LYS A 42 3.16 -5.39 -8.54
CA LYS A 42 3.81 -4.38 -7.70
C LYS A 42 4.45 -3.32 -8.59
N GLU A 43 3.95 -2.10 -8.49
CA GLU A 43 4.54 -0.94 -9.15
C GLU A 43 5.86 -0.56 -8.47
N ASP A 44 6.81 -0.09 -9.28
CA ASP A 44 8.07 0.44 -8.79
C ASP A 44 7.82 1.70 -7.95
N THR A 45 8.34 1.72 -6.72
CA THR A 45 8.24 2.85 -5.81
C THR A 45 9.35 3.89 -6.02
N ASP A 46 10.30 3.61 -6.92
CA ASP A 46 11.36 4.54 -7.27
C ASP A 46 10.80 5.79 -7.96
N ASN A 47 11.36 6.96 -7.60
CA ASN A 47 11.01 8.26 -8.17
C ASN A 47 9.50 8.63 -8.07
N LEU A 48 8.80 8.14 -7.04
CA LEU A 48 7.36 8.35 -6.86
C LEU A 48 6.95 9.83 -6.96
N ALA A 49 7.74 10.74 -6.37
CA ALA A 49 7.48 12.18 -6.43
C ALA A 49 7.46 12.71 -7.87
N GLN A 50 8.43 12.31 -8.70
CA GLN A 50 8.49 12.71 -10.11
C GLN A 50 7.33 12.10 -10.91
N ARG A 51 6.94 10.85 -10.63
CA ARG A 51 5.78 10.22 -11.27
C ARG A 51 4.49 11.01 -10.97
N ILE A 52 4.30 11.39 -9.71
CA ILE A 52 3.14 12.18 -9.27
C ILE A 52 3.14 13.54 -9.96
N GLU A 53 4.27 14.27 -9.91
CA GLU A 53 4.40 15.59 -10.51
C GLU A 53 4.11 15.56 -12.02
N LYS A 54 4.69 14.59 -12.74
CA LYS A 54 4.46 14.41 -14.18
C LYS A 54 2.98 14.21 -14.49
N ASN A 55 2.32 13.29 -13.81
CA ASN A 55 0.92 12.97 -14.07
C ASN A 55 -0.01 14.16 -13.79
N VAL A 56 0.24 14.90 -12.69
CA VAL A 56 -0.53 16.10 -12.35
C VAL A 56 -0.31 17.19 -13.40
N THR A 57 0.94 17.44 -13.80
CA THR A 57 1.28 18.45 -14.80
C THR A 57 0.68 18.13 -16.16
N GLU A 58 0.75 16.86 -16.61
CA GLU A 58 0.15 16.42 -17.87
C GLU A 58 -1.38 16.61 -17.87
N TYR A 59 -2.05 16.32 -16.76
CA TYR A 59 -3.49 16.54 -16.64
C TYR A 59 -3.84 18.03 -16.73
N LEU A 60 -3.11 18.88 -16.02
CA LEU A 60 -3.35 20.32 -16.02
C LEU A 60 -3.09 20.98 -17.38
N ASN A 61 -2.08 20.50 -18.12
CA ASN A 61 -1.73 21.03 -19.45
C ASN A 61 -2.65 20.53 -20.59
N LYS A 62 -3.38 19.43 -20.39
CA LYS A 62 -4.38 18.92 -21.36
C LYS A 62 -5.73 19.61 -21.25
N ARG A 63 -5.90 20.52 -20.30
CA ARG A 63 -7.11 21.29 -20.04
C ARG A 63 -7.02 22.68 -20.66
#